data_AF-A0A815RC51-F1
#
_entry.id   AF-A0A815RC51-F1
#
_cell.length_a   1.000
_cell.length_b   1.000
_cell.length_c   1.000
_cell.angle_alpha   90.00
_cell.angle_beta   90.00
_cell.angle_gamma   90.00
#
_symmetry.space_group_name_H-M   'P 1'
#
loop_
_entity.id
_entity.type
_entity.pdbx_description
1 polymer ?
#
loop_
_entity_poly.entity_id
_entity_poly.type
_entity_poly.pdbx_seq_one_letter_code
_entity_poly.pdbx_strand_id
1 'polypeptide(L)'
;MQTLGHEGIKQLNDMYDGFNGIEQKLKTNLITDLSNDEIDLSIRIAAFGRNEIPQKSSTTFLCLLFDALKNWTCITLIICGIISFVLSFYHPNGETIKAKIKPIELDQKCNVIRESTIQQIPIKDIVVGDICEIKYGDVLPADGVIIQSNNLKVDESSLTGELDLIEKYESTDPFLLSGTHIIEGSDKMLILAVSEHGQTGTILKLLSTIKEQNNDKKKQNATASQNVVLDNVNPTSNEDDLDCVKIEKRSILHTQLRKLGIQIEYADKNFQIDFI
;
A
#
# COMPACT_ATOMS: atom_id res chain seq x y z
N MET A 1 13.70 -14.68 -13.93
CA MET A 1 12.52 -14.82 -13.05
C MET A 1 12.37 -16.20 -12.41
N GLN A 2 12.54 -17.34 -13.13
CA GLN A 2 12.43 -18.70 -12.54
C GLN A 2 13.31 -18.96 -11.30
N THR A 3 14.45 -18.25 -11.15
CA THR A 3 15.33 -18.38 -9.98
C THR A 3 14.79 -17.73 -8.70
N LEU A 4 13.90 -16.73 -8.81
CA LEU A 4 13.33 -16.03 -7.65
C LEU A 4 12.36 -16.92 -6.88
N GLY A 5 11.52 -17.67 -7.59
CA GLY A 5 10.55 -18.56 -6.97
C GLY A 5 11.20 -19.74 -6.24
N HIS A 6 12.22 -20.37 -6.84
CA HIS A 6 12.96 -21.47 -6.21
C HIS A 6 13.77 -21.02 -4.97
N GLU A 7 14.22 -19.76 -4.97
CA GLU A 7 14.85 -19.13 -3.80
C GLU A 7 13.79 -18.81 -2.72
N GLY A 8 12.61 -18.34 -3.13
CA GLY A 8 11.48 -18.05 -2.25
C GLY A 8 10.96 -19.28 -1.50
N ILE A 9 10.80 -20.43 -2.18
CA ILE A 9 10.36 -21.69 -1.55
C ILE A 9 11.41 -22.19 -0.56
N LYS A 10 12.69 -22.11 -0.92
CA LYS A 10 13.77 -22.47 0.00
C LYS A 10 13.74 -21.59 1.26
N GLN A 11 13.51 -20.29 1.10
CA GLN A 11 13.36 -19.36 2.22
C GLN A 11 12.11 -19.65 3.06
N LEU A 12 10.99 -20.03 2.43
CA LEU A 12 9.76 -20.42 3.12
C LEU A 12 10.00 -21.63 4.03
N ASN A 13 10.67 -22.66 3.48
CA ASN A 13 11.03 -23.86 4.23
C ASN A 13 12.05 -23.57 5.34
N ASP A 14 13.08 -22.77 5.05
CA ASP A 14 14.15 -22.47 6.02
C ASP A 14 13.67 -21.59 7.19
N MET A 15 12.71 -20.68 6.97
CA MET A 15 12.24 -19.73 8.00
C MET A 15 10.93 -20.13 8.68
N TYR A 16 10.07 -20.88 8.01
CA TYR A 16 8.72 -21.19 8.49
C TYR A 16 8.40 -22.68 8.47
N ASP A 17 9.36 -23.57 8.22
CA ASP A 17 9.12 -25.02 8.13
C ASP A 17 8.06 -25.36 7.06
N GLY A 18 7.99 -24.54 6.01
CA GLY A 18 7.04 -24.65 4.92
C GLY A 18 5.62 -24.19 5.29
N PHE A 19 4.62 -24.70 4.56
CA PHE A 19 3.22 -24.29 4.76
C PHE A 19 2.67 -24.67 6.14
N ASN A 20 3.11 -25.80 6.71
CA ASN A 20 2.66 -26.29 8.02
C ASN A 20 3.09 -25.37 9.17
N GLY A 21 4.30 -24.80 9.12
CA GLY A 21 4.73 -23.89 10.19
C GLY A 21 4.12 -22.49 10.04
N ILE A 22 3.74 -22.07 8.82
CA ILE A 22 2.90 -20.87 8.62
C ILE A 22 1.51 -21.09 9.21
N GLU A 23 0.93 -22.27 8.96
CA GLU A 23 -0.36 -22.69 9.52
C GLU A 23 -0.34 -22.60 11.06
N GLN A 24 0.69 -23.15 11.70
CA GLN A 24 0.86 -23.09 13.15
C GLN A 24 1.09 -21.67 13.68
N LYS A 25 1.88 -20.87 12.97
CA LYS A 25 2.21 -19.49 13.38
C LYS A 25 1.03 -18.53 13.23
N LEU A 26 0.24 -18.67 12.18
CA LEU A 26 -0.95 -17.85 11.95
C LEU A 26 -2.21 -18.42 12.65
N LYS A 27 -2.11 -19.65 13.17
CA LYS A 27 -3.19 -20.44 13.76
C LYS A 27 -4.43 -20.49 12.86
N THR A 28 -4.21 -20.52 11.56
CA THR A 28 -5.23 -20.60 10.51
C THR A 28 -5.28 -22.03 10.00
N ASN A 29 -6.45 -22.63 9.81
CA ASN A 29 -6.49 -23.94 9.15
C ASN A 29 -6.47 -23.75 7.63
N LEU A 30 -5.58 -24.45 6.92
CA LEU A 30 -5.53 -24.38 5.44
C LEU A 30 -6.74 -25.05 4.76
N ILE A 31 -7.52 -25.82 5.54
CA ILE A 31 -8.68 -26.60 5.07
C ILE A 31 -10.01 -25.95 5.47
N THR A 32 -10.11 -25.45 6.70
CA THR A 32 -11.36 -24.87 7.25
C THR A 32 -11.34 -23.35 7.38
N ASP A 33 -10.23 -22.72 7.00
CA ASP A 33 -9.98 -21.27 7.00
C ASP A 33 -10.11 -20.63 8.40
N LEU A 34 -10.25 -19.30 8.45
CA LEU A 34 -10.37 -18.51 9.67
C LEU A 34 -11.82 -18.50 10.21
N SER A 35 -11.97 -18.48 11.55
CA SER A 35 -13.26 -18.24 12.21
C SER A 35 -13.70 -16.78 12.01
N ASN A 36 -14.99 -16.51 11.80
CA ASN A 36 -15.48 -15.15 11.57
C ASN A 36 -15.73 -14.36 12.88
N ASP A 37 -14.96 -14.66 13.93
CA ASP A 37 -15.10 -14.04 15.24
C ASP A 37 -14.55 -12.60 15.22
N GLU A 38 -15.39 -11.61 15.52
CA GLU A 38 -15.00 -10.19 15.52
C GLU A 38 -13.84 -9.87 16.49
N ILE A 39 -13.72 -10.65 17.57
CA ILE A 39 -12.66 -10.49 18.59
C ILE A 39 -11.31 -10.89 18.00
N ASP A 40 -11.23 -12.02 17.31
CA ASP A 40 -10.01 -12.48 16.65
C ASP A 40 -9.58 -11.47 15.56
N LEU A 41 -10.53 -11.09 14.69
CA LEU A 41 -10.28 -10.10 13.65
C LEU A 41 -9.74 -8.78 14.21
N SER A 42 -10.29 -8.31 15.33
CA SER A 42 -9.83 -7.08 15.99
C SER A 42 -8.41 -7.20 16.55
N ILE A 43 -8.04 -8.36 17.11
CA ILE A 43 -6.68 -8.64 17.60
C ILE A 43 -5.69 -8.66 16.43
N ARG A 44 -6.06 -9.32 15.31
CA ARG A 44 -5.23 -9.37 14.10
C ARG A 44 -5.02 -7.98 13.50
N ILE A 45 -6.07 -7.17 13.44
CA ILE A 45 -5.97 -5.78 12.99
C ILE A 45 -5.03 -4.97 13.90
N ALA A 46 -5.09 -5.19 15.22
CA ALA A 46 -4.19 -4.52 16.16
C ALA A 46 -2.73 -4.96 16.00
N ALA A 47 -2.48 -6.23 15.66
CA ALA A 47 -1.15 -6.80 15.51
C ALA A 47 -0.51 -6.52 14.14
N PHE A 48 -1.28 -6.65 13.06
CA PHE A 48 -0.81 -6.60 11.67
C PHE A 48 -1.26 -5.35 10.90
N GLY A 49 -2.15 -4.54 11.46
CA GLY A 49 -2.71 -3.36 10.80
C GLY A 49 -3.94 -3.67 9.92
N ARG A 50 -4.59 -2.61 9.44
CA ARG A 50 -5.71 -2.70 8.49
C ARG A 50 -5.22 -2.72 7.05
N ASN A 51 -5.98 -3.35 6.16
CA ASN A 51 -5.74 -3.28 4.72
C ASN A 51 -6.18 -1.93 4.11
N GLU A 52 -5.66 -0.83 4.66
CA GLU A 52 -5.91 0.52 4.15
C GLU A 52 -4.59 1.27 4.09
N ILE A 53 -4.22 1.72 2.90
CA ILE A 53 -3.04 2.58 2.74
C ILE A 53 -3.40 3.92 3.35
N PRO A 54 -2.65 4.42 4.35
CA PRO A 54 -2.97 5.68 5.01
C PRO A 54 -2.98 6.80 3.98
N GLN A 55 -4.17 7.29 3.64
CA GLN A 55 -4.30 8.42 2.75
C GLN A 55 -3.79 9.64 3.48
N LYS A 56 -2.73 10.24 2.97
CA LYS A 56 -2.20 11.51 3.46
C LYS A 56 -3.35 12.48 3.63
N SER A 57 -3.47 13.11 4.80
CA SER A 57 -4.48 14.14 5.03
C SER A 57 -4.30 15.20 3.94
N SER A 58 -5.22 15.20 2.98
CA SER A 58 -5.21 16.22 1.94
C SER A 58 -5.29 17.56 2.67
N THR A 59 -4.39 18.47 2.33
CA THR A 59 -4.49 19.84 2.84
C THR A 59 -5.91 20.31 2.52
N THR A 60 -6.72 20.53 3.55
CA THR A 60 -8.13 20.85 3.38
C THR A 60 -8.25 21.97 2.36
N PHE A 61 -9.25 21.91 1.48
CA PHE A 61 -9.50 22.93 0.47
C PHE A 61 -9.41 24.36 1.04
N LEU A 62 -9.85 24.58 2.28
CA LEU A 62 -9.71 25.86 2.97
C LEU A 62 -8.27 26.28 3.23
N CYS A 63 -7.36 25.36 3.56
CA CYS A 63 -5.94 25.67 3.71
C CYS A 63 -5.34 26.13 2.39
N LEU A 64 -5.64 25.42 1.29
CA LEU A 64 -5.19 25.81 -0.06
C LEU A 64 -5.83 27.12 -0.53
N LEU A 65 -7.10 27.34 -0.19
CA LEU A 65 -7.82 28.58 -0.47
C LEU A 65 -7.22 29.74 0.31
N PHE A 66 -6.94 29.59 1.61
CA PHE A 66 -6.31 30.64 2.43
C PHE A 66 -4.89 30.95 1.95
N ASP A 67 -4.13 29.94 1.53
CA ASP A 67 -2.79 30.15 0.95
C ASP A 67 -2.87 30.90 -0.40
N ALA A 68 -3.86 30.56 -1.24
CA ALA A 68 -4.11 31.25 -2.51
C ALA A 68 -4.65 32.68 -2.32
N LEU A 69 -5.47 32.92 -1.30
CA LEU A 69 -6.05 34.23 -0.97
C LEU A 69 -5.02 35.22 -0.40
N LYS A 70 -3.85 34.75 0.04
CA LYS A 70 -2.76 35.58 0.53
C LYS A 70 -1.97 36.27 -0.59
N ASN A 71 -2.20 35.90 -1.85
CA ASN A 71 -1.58 36.55 -3.00
C ASN A 71 -2.13 37.97 -3.20
N TRP A 72 -1.24 38.95 -3.41
CA TRP A 72 -1.63 40.36 -3.61
C TRP A 72 -2.63 40.51 -4.77
N THR A 73 -2.49 39.74 -5.84
CA THR A 73 -3.41 39.71 -6.99
C THR A 73 -4.81 39.18 -6.65
N CYS A 74 -4.93 38.19 -5.76
CA CYS A 74 -6.25 37.73 -5.30
C CYS A 74 -6.93 38.76 -4.39
N ILE A 75 -6.16 39.45 -3.55
CA ILE A 75 -6.66 40.51 -2.68
C ILE A 75 -7.21 41.68 -3.51
N THR A 76 -6.52 42.10 -4.58
CA THR A 76 -7.03 43.17 -5.47
C THR A 76 -8.30 42.75 -6.22
N LEU A 77 -8.41 41.49 -6.65
CA LEU A 77 -9.63 40.96 -7.27
C LEU A 77 -10.81 40.89 -6.30
N ILE A 78 -10.59 40.52 -5.02
CA ILE A 78 -11.66 40.51 -4.01
C ILE A 78 -12.18 41.93 -3.76
N ILE A 79 -11.29 42.92 -3.63
CA ILE A 79 -11.69 44.32 -3.43
C ILE A 79 -12.53 44.82 -4.61
N CYS A 80 -12.08 44.55 -5.84
CA CYS A 80 -12.83 44.87 -7.06
C CYS A 80 -14.19 44.16 -7.10
N GLY A 81 -14.23 42.87 -6.76
CA GLY A 81 -15.44 42.07 -6.69
C GLY A 81 -16.45 42.56 -5.65
N ILE A 82 -16.00 43.02 -4.48
CA ILE A 82 -16.86 43.63 -3.46
C ILE A 82 -17.47 44.93 -4.00
N ILE A 83 -16.70 45.78 -4.67
CA ILE A 83 -17.20 47.01 -5.30
C ILE A 83 -18.27 46.67 -6.34
N SER A 84 -18.00 45.69 -7.21
CA SER A 84 -18.97 45.21 -8.20
C SER A 84 -20.20 44.54 -7.58
N PHE A 85 -20.06 43.83 -6.46
CA PHE A 85 -21.16 43.20 -5.73
C PHE A 85 -22.10 44.24 -5.09
N VAL A 86 -21.54 45.29 -4.50
CA VAL A 86 -22.30 46.43 -3.97
C VAL A 86 -23.07 47.14 -5.09
N LEU A 87 -22.48 47.25 -6.28
CA LEU A 87 -23.16 47.75 -7.47
C LEU A 87 -24.22 46.77 -8.01
N SER A 88 -23.97 45.47 -7.89
CA SER A 88 -24.90 44.42 -8.33
C SER A 88 -26.15 44.35 -7.46
N PHE A 89 -26.12 44.84 -6.22
CA PHE A 89 -27.31 44.99 -5.37
C PHE A 89 -28.35 45.98 -5.94
N TYR A 90 -27.98 46.75 -6.97
CA TYR A 90 -28.91 47.58 -7.75
C TYR A 90 -29.61 46.84 -8.91
N HIS A 91 -29.26 45.58 -9.17
CA HIS A 91 -29.93 44.73 -10.16
C HIS A 91 -30.41 43.43 -9.49
N PRO A 92 -31.71 43.29 -9.17
CA PRO A 92 -32.24 42.01 -8.77
C PRO A 92 -32.48 41.19 -10.04
N ASN A 93 -31.88 40.00 -10.17
CA ASN A 93 -32.43 38.86 -10.90
C ASN A 93 -31.54 37.62 -10.77
N GLY A 94 -32.17 36.49 -10.45
CA GLY A 94 -31.70 35.15 -10.83
C GLY A 94 -31.31 34.22 -9.69
N GLU A 95 -32.23 33.31 -9.33
CA GLU A 95 -32.01 32.16 -8.46
C GLU A 95 -30.98 31.18 -9.05
N THR A 96 -30.16 30.55 -8.20
CA THR A 96 -29.22 29.49 -8.63
C THR A 96 -29.62 28.15 -8.04
N ILE A 97 -29.91 27.19 -8.91
CA ILE A 97 -30.20 25.81 -8.54
C ILE A 97 -28.87 25.05 -8.49
N LYS A 98 -28.38 24.74 -7.29
CA LYS A 98 -27.17 23.90 -7.12
C LYS A 98 -27.58 22.52 -6.61
N ALA A 99 -27.68 21.56 -7.52
CA ALA A 99 -27.83 20.15 -7.21
C ALA A 99 -26.54 19.61 -6.57
N LYS A 100 -26.67 18.96 -5.42
CA LYS A 100 -25.56 18.33 -4.68
C LYS A 100 -25.32 16.93 -5.22
N ILE A 101 -24.26 16.77 -6.01
CA ILE A 101 -23.78 15.46 -6.47
C ILE A 101 -23.05 14.79 -5.30
N LYS A 102 -23.52 13.62 -4.87
CA LYS A 102 -22.77 12.76 -3.94
C LYS A 102 -21.73 11.97 -4.74
N PRO A 103 -20.48 11.88 -4.28
CA PRO A 103 -19.48 11.02 -4.91
C PRO A 103 -19.90 9.56 -4.74
N ILE A 104 -19.77 8.79 -5.82
CA ILE A 104 -19.92 7.33 -5.80
C ILE A 104 -18.58 6.77 -5.31
N GLU A 105 -18.55 6.30 -4.07
CA GLU A 105 -17.42 5.51 -3.55
C GLU A 105 -17.67 4.07 -4.00
N LEU A 106 -16.93 3.62 -5.01
CA LEU A 106 -17.01 2.25 -5.51
C LEU A 106 -16.26 1.36 -4.51
N ASP A 107 -16.98 0.83 -3.52
CA ASP A 107 -16.41 -0.15 -2.58
C ASP A 107 -16.08 -1.44 -3.34
N GLN A 108 -14.80 -1.62 -3.63
CA GLN A 108 -14.29 -2.86 -4.19
C GLN A 108 -14.44 -3.99 -3.16
N LYS A 109 -14.96 -5.13 -3.60
CA LYS A 109 -15.17 -6.34 -2.80
C LYS A 109 -14.28 -7.46 -3.31
N CYS A 110 -13.90 -8.35 -2.41
CA CYS A 110 -13.13 -9.56 -2.71
C CYS A 110 -13.85 -10.79 -2.16
N ASN A 111 -13.54 -11.96 -2.70
CA ASN A 111 -14.03 -13.23 -2.19
C ASN A 111 -13.01 -13.79 -1.19
N VAL A 112 -13.42 -13.99 0.05
CA VAL A 112 -12.63 -14.69 1.07
C VAL A 112 -13.37 -15.93 1.53
N ILE A 113 -12.63 -16.94 1.97
CA ILE A 113 -13.19 -18.16 2.53
C ILE A 113 -13.05 -18.07 4.04
N ARG A 114 -14.18 -18.05 4.75
CA ARG A 114 -14.27 -18.04 6.21
C ARG A 114 -15.31 -19.06 6.63
N GLU A 115 -15.04 -19.82 7.68
CA GLU A 115 -15.91 -20.91 8.15
C GLU A 115 -16.28 -21.89 7.01
N SER A 116 -15.33 -22.19 6.11
CA SER A 116 -15.54 -23.02 4.91
C SER A 116 -16.58 -22.51 3.91
N THR A 117 -17.00 -21.23 4.02
CA THR A 117 -17.94 -20.58 3.09
C THR A 117 -17.27 -19.42 2.36
N ILE A 118 -17.57 -19.25 1.08
CA ILE A 118 -17.08 -18.12 0.29
C ILE A 118 -17.95 -16.90 0.60
N GLN A 119 -17.35 -15.85 1.18
CA GLN A 119 -17.99 -14.62 1.57
C GLN A 119 -17.40 -13.43 0.79
N GLN A 120 -18.26 -12.49 0.39
CA GLN A 120 -17.82 -11.23 -0.23
C GLN A 120 -17.63 -10.16 0.82
N ILE A 121 -16.37 -9.76 1.03
CA ILE A 121 -15.97 -8.78 2.03
C ILE A 121 -15.29 -7.60 1.31
N PRO A 122 -15.53 -6.35 1.73
CA PRO A 122 -14.79 -5.20 1.20
C PRO A 122 -13.28 -5.36 1.42
N ILE A 123 -12.48 -4.86 0.47
CA ILE A 123 -11.01 -4.98 0.54
C ILE A 123 -10.41 -4.43 1.85
N LYS A 124 -11.09 -3.44 2.44
CA LYS A 124 -10.73 -2.74 3.68
C LYS A 124 -10.70 -3.67 4.90
N ASP A 125 -11.53 -4.71 4.90
CA ASP A 125 -11.76 -5.60 6.06
C ASP A 125 -11.00 -6.93 5.96
N ILE A 126 -10.14 -7.07 4.94
CA ILE A 126 -9.25 -8.22 4.77
C ILE A 126 -8.16 -8.20 5.84
N VAL A 127 -7.86 -9.36 6.42
CA VAL A 127 -6.81 -9.51 7.44
C VAL A 127 -5.77 -10.57 7.07
N VAL A 128 -4.62 -10.54 7.75
CA VAL A 128 -3.58 -11.56 7.62
C VAL A 128 -4.09 -12.91 8.13
N GLY A 129 -3.91 -13.94 7.31
CA GLY A 129 -4.41 -15.29 7.59
C GLY A 129 -5.76 -15.62 6.94
N ASP A 130 -6.44 -14.65 6.31
CA ASP A 130 -7.58 -14.95 5.44
C ASP A 130 -7.13 -15.72 4.19
N ILE A 131 -8.00 -16.58 3.69
CA ILE A 131 -7.81 -17.28 2.42
C ILE A 131 -8.71 -16.63 1.36
N CYS A 132 -8.09 -16.06 0.33
CA CYS A 132 -8.77 -15.41 -0.79
C CYS A 132 -8.98 -16.39 -1.95
N GLU A 133 -10.17 -16.39 -2.52
CA GLU A 133 -10.45 -17.02 -3.82
C GLU A 133 -10.20 -16.01 -4.94
N ILE A 134 -9.23 -16.30 -5.78
CA ILE A 134 -8.79 -15.44 -6.88
C ILE A 134 -9.34 -15.96 -8.19
N LYS A 135 -9.91 -15.07 -9.02
CA LYS A 135 -10.45 -15.40 -10.34
C LYS A 135 -9.86 -14.50 -11.43
N TYR A 136 -10.05 -14.94 -12.67
CA TYR A 136 -9.71 -14.15 -13.86
C TYR A 136 -10.33 -12.74 -13.81
N GLY A 137 -9.51 -11.73 -14.08
CA GLY A 137 -9.90 -10.32 -14.10
C GLY A 137 -9.84 -9.62 -12.75
N ASP A 138 -9.56 -10.34 -11.66
CA ASP A 138 -9.41 -9.73 -10.34
C ASP A 138 -8.07 -8.98 -10.23
N VAL A 139 -8.10 -7.94 -9.38
CA VAL A 139 -6.88 -7.27 -8.88
C VAL A 139 -6.59 -7.84 -7.50
N LEU A 140 -5.35 -8.24 -7.27
CA LEU A 140 -4.98 -8.79 -5.98
C LEU A 140 -5.03 -7.72 -4.88
N PRO A 141 -5.82 -7.95 -3.80
CA PRO A 141 -6.07 -6.93 -2.78
C PRO A 141 -4.96 -6.82 -1.73
N ALA A 142 -4.15 -7.86 -1.59
CA ALA A 142 -3.11 -8.00 -0.57
C ALA A 142 -2.01 -8.95 -1.07
N ASP A 143 -0.86 -8.96 -0.39
CA ASP A 143 0.24 -9.86 -0.72
C ASP A 143 0.00 -11.23 -0.05
N GLY A 144 0.33 -12.30 -0.76
CA GLY A 144 0.05 -13.63 -0.27
C GLY A 144 0.86 -14.74 -0.92
N VAL A 145 0.56 -15.96 -0.49
CA VAL A 145 1.14 -17.19 -1.02
C VAL A 145 0.03 -18.12 -1.53
N ILE A 146 0.27 -18.74 -2.67
CA ILE A 146 -0.66 -19.70 -3.27
C ILE A 146 -0.68 -20.96 -2.40
N ILE A 147 -1.89 -21.37 -2.00
CA ILE A 147 -2.15 -22.67 -1.36
C ILE A 147 -2.58 -23.68 -2.42
N GLN A 148 -3.35 -23.24 -3.41
CA GLN A 148 -3.87 -24.10 -4.46
C GLN A 148 -3.87 -23.34 -5.78
N SER A 149 -3.19 -23.90 -6.78
CA SER A 149 -3.10 -23.31 -8.13
C SER A 149 -3.90 -24.05 -9.19
N ASN A 150 -4.60 -23.31 -10.06
CA ASN A 150 -5.22 -23.79 -11.29
C ASN A 150 -4.85 -22.89 -12.48
N ASN A 151 -3.67 -23.15 -13.06
CA ASN A 151 -3.16 -22.48 -14.26
C ASN A 151 -3.14 -20.94 -14.16
N LEU A 152 -2.73 -20.41 -13.01
CA LEU A 152 -2.70 -18.98 -12.77
C LEU A 152 -1.64 -18.29 -13.61
N LYS A 153 -2.07 -17.22 -14.29
CA LYS A 153 -1.17 -16.30 -14.99
C LYS A 153 -1.44 -14.88 -14.55
N VAL A 154 -0.38 -14.20 -14.17
CA VAL A 154 -0.43 -12.89 -13.54
C VAL A 154 0.36 -11.89 -14.36
N ASP A 155 -0.23 -10.71 -14.54
CA ASP A 155 0.45 -9.55 -15.11
C ASP A 155 1.10 -8.73 -13.98
N GLU A 156 2.43 -8.79 -13.90
CA GLU A 156 3.24 -8.05 -12.94
C GLU A 156 3.76 -6.70 -13.49
N SER A 157 3.29 -6.27 -14.67
CA SER A 157 3.73 -5.03 -15.31
C SER A 157 3.45 -3.79 -14.47
N SER A 158 2.39 -3.83 -13.65
CA SER A 158 2.03 -2.74 -12.73
C SER A 158 3.10 -2.47 -11.67
N LEU A 159 3.88 -3.48 -11.31
CA LEU A 159 4.91 -3.38 -10.26
C LEU A 159 6.33 -3.29 -10.83
N THR A 160 6.64 -4.06 -11.86
CA THR A 160 7.99 -4.15 -12.44
C THR A 160 8.20 -3.19 -13.62
N GLY A 161 7.12 -2.77 -14.28
CA GLY A 161 7.17 -2.02 -15.53
C GLY A 161 7.51 -2.86 -16.76
N GLU A 162 7.64 -4.18 -16.62
CA GLU A 162 7.92 -5.12 -17.71
C GLU A 162 6.63 -5.80 -18.18
N LEU A 163 6.40 -5.88 -19.49
CA LEU A 163 5.18 -6.47 -20.09
C LEU A 163 5.30 -7.99 -20.26
N ASP A 164 5.60 -8.71 -19.18
CA ASP A 164 5.67 -10.18 -19.22
C ASP A 164 4.57 -10.83 -18.38
N LEU A 165 3.99 -11.89 -18.94
CA LEU A 165 2.95 -12.68 -18.28
C LEU A 165 3.62 -13.84 -17.55
N ILE A 166 3.43 -13.90 -16.24
CA ILE A 166 4.15 -14.86 -15.39
C ILE A 166 3.19 -15.94 -14.93
N GLU A 167 3.53 -17.19 -15.23
CA GLU A 167 2.82 -18.36 -14.71
C GLU A 167 3.25 -18.62 -13.27
N LYS A 168 2.27 -18.75 -12.38
CA LYS A 168 2.48 -18.96 -10.94
C LYS A 168 1.97 -20.33 -10.53
N TYR A 169 2.74 -21.00 -9.68
CA TYR A 169 2.43 -22.33 -9.17
C TYR A 169 2.90 -22.45 -7.73
N GLU A 170 2.24 -23.30 -6.96
CA GLU A 170 2.60 -23.62 -5.58
C GLU A 170 4.07 -24.07 -5.43
N SER A 171 4.59 -24.82 -6.41
CA SER A 171 5.90 -25.48 -6.32
C SER A 171 7.07 -24.76 -6.99
N THR A 172 6.83 -23.70 -7.76
CA THR A 172 7.89 -22.95 -8.45
C THR A 172 7.94 -21.50 -8.03
N ASP A 173 6.81 -20.79 -8.03
CA ASP A 173 6.71 -19.39 -7.65
C ASP A 173 5.33 -19.12 -7.01
N PRO A 174 5.20 -19.39 -5.70
CA PRO A 174 3.92 -19.34 -5.03
C PRO A 174 3.54 -17.93 -4.56
N PHE A 175 4.41 -16.93 -4.74
CA PHE A 175 4.18 -15.60 -4.20
C PHE A 175 3.35 -14.74 -5.16
N LEU A 176 2.37 -14.07 -4.57
CA LEU A 176 1.43 -13.17 -5.24
C LEU A 176 1.49 -11.78 -4.61
N LEU A 177 1.46 -10.76 -5.46
CA LEU A 177 1.75 -9.38 -5.09
C LEU A 177 0.49 -8.51 -5.26
N SER A 178 0.20 -7.67 -4.28
CA SER A 178 -0.92 -6.73 -4.32
C SER A 178 -0.79 -5.74 -5.47
N GLY A 179 -1.90 -5.49 -6.17
CA GLY A 179 -1.95 -4.59 -7.32
C GLY A 179 -1.60 -5.24 -8.67
N THR A 180 -1.28 -6.54 -8.70
CA THR A 180 -1.15 -7.28 -9.97
C THR A 180 -2.51 -7.74 -10.48
N HIS A 181 -2.62 -7.91 -11.80
CA HIS A 181 -3.85 -8.34 -12.45
C HIS A 181 -3.81 -9.82 -12.84
N ILE A 182 -4.91 -10.53 -12.64
CA ILE A 182 -5.02 -11.94 -13.03
C ILE A 182 -5.54 -12.03 -14.46
N ILE A 183 -4.73 -12.65 -15.32
CA ILE A 183 -4.98 -12.76 -16.77
C ILE A 183 -5.47 -14.16 -17.14
N GLU A 184 -5.22 -15.18 -16.34
CA GLU A 184 -5.76 -16.51 -16.57
C GLU A 184 -5.77 -17.32 -15.27
N GLY A 185 -6.67 -18.30 -15.17
CA GLY A 185 -6.70 -19.25 -14.06
C GLY A 185 -7.56 -18.82 -12.86
N SER A 186 -7.48 -19.63 -11.80
CA SER A 186 -8.20 -19.42 -10.55
C SER A 186 -7.49 -20.08 -9.38
N ASP A 187 -7.13 -19.32 -8.36
CA ASP A 187 -6.27 -19.83 -7.29
C ASP A 187 -6.86 -19.54 -5.91
N LYS A 188 -6.37 -20.28 -4.91
CA LYS A 188 -6.56 -19.92 -3.50
C LYS A 188 -5.24 -19.39 -2.95
N MET A 189 -5.30 -18.22 -2.35
CA MET A 189 -4.15 -17.53 -1.78
C MET A 189 -4.35 -17.29 -0.29
N LEU A 190 -3.35 -17.62 0.52
CA LEU A 190 -3.25 -17.21 1.91
C LEU A 190 -2.68 -15.80 1.98
N ILE A 191 -3.34 -14.90 2.68
CA ILE A 191 -2.87 -13.53 2.86
C ILE A 191 -1.76 -13.50 3.91
N LEU A 192 -0.61 -12.99 3.50
CA LEU A 192 0.58 -12.88 4.34
C LEU A 192 0.77 -11.46 4.88
N ALA A 193 0.50 -10.44 4.04
CA ALA A 193 0.68 -9.04 4.42
C ALA A 193 -0.40 -8.14 3.81
N VAL A 194 -0.81 -7.13 4.57
CA VAL A 194 -1.80 -6.13 4.17
C VAL A 194 -1.22 -4.72 4.21
N SER A 195 -1.72 -3.83 3.34
CA SER A 195 -1.37 -2.39 3.28
C SER A 195 0.14 -2.11 3.34
N GLU A 196 0.60 -1.29 4.31
CA GLU A 196 1.97 -0.79 4.45
C GLU A 196 3.01 -1.86 4.76
N HIS A 197 2.58 -3.06 5.13
CA HIS A 197 3.45 -4.21 5.39
C HIS A 197 3.67 -5.06 4.13
N GLY A 198 2.87 -4.86 3.09
CA GLY A 198 3.11 -5.45 1.78
C GLY A 198 4.22 -4.72 1.00
N GLN A 199 4.61 -5.33 -0.12
CA GLN A 199 5.55 -4.85 -1.12
C GLN A 199 5.12 -3.48 -1.65
N THR A 200 3.91 -3.43 -2.20
CA THR A 200 3.34 -2.23 -2.81
C THR A 200 3.19 -1.10 -1.77
N GLY A 201 2.76 -1.43 -0.54
CA GLY A 201 2.65 -0.46 0.54
C GLY A 201 4.01 0.08 1.02
N THR A 202 5.02 -0.78 1.13
CA THR A 202 6.39 -0.37 1.50
C THR A 202 6.98 0.55 0.45
N ILE A 203 6.84 0.21 -0.84
CA ILE A 203 7.29 1.03 -1.96
C ILE A 203 6.59 2.39 -1.93
N LEU A 204 5.26 2.41 -1.73
CA LEU A 204 4.50 3.64 -1.68
C LEU A 204 4.88 4.53 -0.48
N LYS A 205 5.17 3.94 0.68
CA LYS A 205 5.66 4.65 1.87
C LYS A 205 7.05 5.25 1.66
N LEU A 206 7.92 4.53 0.95
CA LEU A 206 9.23 5.06 0.57
C LEU A 206 9.07 6.26 -0.39
N LEU A 207 8.22 6.11 -1.41
CA LEU A 207 7.93 7.18 -2.37
C LEU A 207 7.27 8.41 -1.71
N SER A 208 6.38 8.21 -0.74
CA SER A 208 5.74 9.30 0.00
C SER A 208 6.76 10.05 0.85
N THR A 209 7.66 9.34 1.52
CA THR A 209 8.77 9.91 2.32
C THR A 209 9.70 10.75 1.43
N ILE A 210 10.07 10.24 0.24
CA ILE A 210 10.92 10.97 -0.72
C ILE A 210 10.22 12.25 -1.21
N LYS A 211 8.91 12.20 -1.51
CA LYS A 211 8.14 13.39 -1.91
C LYS A 211 8.10 14.45 -0.80
N GLU A 212 8.01 14.04 0.46
CA GLU A 212 8.02 14.96 1.61
C GLU A 212 9.36 15.68 1.74
N GLN A 213 10.47 14.94 1.71
CA GLN A 213 11.80 15.53 1.77
C GLN A 213 12.06 16.51 0.62
N ASN A 214 11.57 16.22 -0.58
CA ASN A 214 11.68 17.13 -1.72
C ASN A 214 10.83 18.40 -1.56
N ASN A 215 9.62 18.29 -0.99
CA ASN A 215 8.77 19.44 -0.71
C ASN A 215 9.32 20.34 0.40
N ASP A 216 9.92 19.76 1.44
CA ASP A 216 10.55 20.52 2.53
C ASP A 216 11.82 21.22 2.07
N LYS A 217 12.65 20.59 1.23
CA LYS A 217 13.79 21.24 0.57
C LYS A 217 13.34 22.40 -0.33
N LYS A 218 12.20 22.26 -1.02
CA LYS A 218 11.64 23.34 -1.85
C LYS A 218 11.12 24.52 -1.01
N LYS A 219 10.57 24.27 0.18
CA LYS A 219 10.18 25.32 1.15
C LYS A 219 11.38 26.02 1.80
N GLN A 220 12.44 25.29 2.12
CA GLN A 220 13.67 25.87 2.69
C GLN A 220 14.41 26.74 1.66
N ASN A 221 14.50 26.28 0.41
CA ASN A 221 15.14 27.06 -0.67
C ASN A 221 14.35 28.32 -1.07
N ALA A 222 13.03 28.34 -0.85
CA ALA A 222 12.21 29.55 -1.05
C ALA A 222 12.38 30.59 0.07
N THR A 223 12.86 30.17 1.26
CA THR A 223 13.03 31.06 2.43
C THR A 223 14.46 31.59 2.56
N ALA A 224 15.42 31.04 1.81
CA ALA A 224 16.84 31.42 1.86
C ALA A 224 17.30 32.42 0.79
N SER A 225 16.38 32.98 -0.02
CA SER A 225 16.70 34.05 -0.98
C SER A 225 16.77 35.43 -0.31
N GLN A 226 17.62 35.56 0.71
CA GLN A 226 18.16 36.83 1.21
C GLN A 226 19.30 36.50 2.17
N ASN A 227 20.47 36.13 1.64
CA ASN A 227 21.76 36.66 2.07
C ASN A 227 22.92 36.10 1.22
N VAL A 228 23.86 36.99 0.97
CA VAL A 228 24.97 36.96 0.00
C VAL A 228 26.14 36.12 0.54
N VAL A 229 26.93 35.51 -0.36
CA VAL A 229 28.40 35.64 -0.53
C VAL A 229 28.94 34.43 -1.31
N LEU A 230 29.62 34.74 -2.41
CA LEU A 230 30.48 33.83 -3.17
C LEU A 230 31.69 33.45 -2.31
N ASP A 231 31.90 32.17 -2.06
CA ASP A 231 33.24 31.65 -1.78
C ASP A 231 33.48 30.36 -2.55
N ASN A 232 34.49 30.43 -3.42
CA ASN A 232 35.04 29.34 -4.20
C ASN A 232 35.81 28.39 -3.28
N VAL A 233 35.43 27.11 -3.21
CA VAL A 233 36.31 26.03 -2.76
C VAL A 233 36.13 24.83 -3.67
N ASN A 234 37.20 24.48 -4.38
CA ASN A 234 37.32 23.29 -5.23
C ASN A 234 37.02 22.00 -4.44
N PRO A 235 36.29 21.01 -4.99
CA PRO A 235 36.24 19.70 -4.39
C PRO A 235 37.52 18.93 -4.79
N THR A 236 38.42 18.77 -3.83
CA THR A 236 39.46 17.74 -3.90
C THR A 236 38.77 16.39 -3.68
N SER A 237 39.04 15.49 -4.61
CA SER A 237 38.63 14.09 -4.62
C SER A 237 38.97 13.37 -3.32
N ASN A 238 37.95 12.90 -2.60
CA ASN A 238 38.10 11.84 -1.59
C ASN A 238 37.16 10.70 -1.99
N GLU A 239 37.77 9.54 -2.26
CA GLU A 239 37.20 8.33 -2.85
C GLU A 239 36.48 7.42 -1.84
N ASP A 240 35.76 7.96 -0.84
CA ASP A 240 35.17 7.13 0.24
C ASP A 240 33.64 7.02 0.21
N ASP A 241 32.97 7.46 -0.87
CA ASP A 241 31.50 7.39 -1.02
C ASP A 241 31.01 6.33 -2.01
N LEU A 242 31.86 5.35 -2.37
CA LEU A 242 31.48 4.26 -3.30
C LEU A 242 31.30 2.88 -2.63
N ASP A 243 31.09 2.83 -1.31
CA ASP A 243 30.74 1.59 -0.60
C ASP A 243 29.26 1.53 -0.13
N CYS A 244 28.47 2.59 -0.30
CA CYS A 244 27.04 2.57 0.08
C CYS A 244 26.13 1.90 -0.97
N VAL A 245 26.63 1.68 -2.20
CA VAL A 245 25.85 1.07 -3.30
C VAL A 245 26.04 -0.47 -3.36
N LYS A 246 26.86 -1.06 -2.48
CA LYS A 246 27.19 -2.50 -2.53
C LYS A 246 26.43 -3.41 -1.55
N ILE A 247 25.44 -2.89 -0.82
CA ILE A 247 24.65 -3.70 0.12
C ILE A 247 23.31 -4.19 -0.49
N GLU A 248 22.85 -3.64 -1.60
CA GLU A 248 21.47 -3.87 -2.08
C GLU A 248 21.37 -4.90 -3.22
N LYS A 249 21.99 -6.07 -3.04
CA LYS A 249 21.62 -7.29 -3.78
C LYS A 249 21.35 -8.47 -2.85
N ARG A 250 21.03 -8.21 -1.57
CA ARG A 250 20.24 -9.19 -0.81
C ARG A 250 18.79 -9.01 -1.26
N SER A 251 18.23 -10.06 -1.84
CA SER A 251 16.88 -10.08 -2.42
C SER A 251 15.89 -9.34 -1.52
N ILE A 252 15.13 -8.40 -2.09
CA ILE A 252 14.07 -7.65 -1.40
C ILE A 252 13.14 -8.63 -0.66
N LEU A 253 12.93 -9.82 -1.23
CA LEU A 253 12.21 -10.94 -0.62
C LEU A 253 12.84 -11.44 0.69
N HIS A 254 14.16 -11.52 0.82
CA HIS A 254 14.84 -11.95 2.05
C HIS A 254 14.62 -10.95 3.19
N THR A 255 14.65 -9.65 2.90
CA THR A 255 14.35 -8.62 3.90
C THR A 255 12.87 -8.63 4.28
N GLN A 256 11.99 -8.99 3.35
CA GLN A 256 10.56 -8.98 3.56
C GLN A 256 10.01 -10.23 4.22
N LEU A 257 10.42 -11.43 3.82
CA LEU A 257 10.15 -12.65 4.56
C LEU A 257 10.69 -12.53 5.98
N ARG A 258 11.84 -11.87 6.19
CA ARG A 258 12.40 -11.65 7.53
C ARG A 258 11.59 -10.64 8.33
N LYS A 259 11.08 -9.57 7.71
CA LYS A 259 10.18 -8.60 8.38
C LYS A 259 8.83 -9.22 8.70
N LEU A 260 8.27 -10.01 7.79
CA LEU A 260 7.06 -10.80 8.00
C LEU A 260 7.27 -11.78 9.17
N GLY A 261 8.44 -12.42 9.23
CA GLY A 261 8.79 -13.39 10.28
C GLY A 261 8.97 -12.73 11.63
N ILE A 262 9.58 -11.53 11.65
CA ILE A 262 9.67 -10.69 12.83
C ILE A 262 8.29 -10.19 13.26
N GLN A 263 7.38 -9.84 12.34
CA GLN A 263 6.01 -9.43 12.68
C GLN A 263 5.19 -10.59 13.24
N ILE A 264 5.29 -11.77 12.62
CA ILE A 264 4.65 -12.99 13.11
C ILE A 264 5.21 -13.38 14.49
N GLU A 265 6.52 -13.32 14.70
CA GLU A 265 7.16 -13.58 16.00
C GLU A 265 6.85 -12.50 17.06
N TYR A 266 6.72 -11.24 16.65
CA TYR A 266 6.34 -10.13 17.51
C TYR A 266 4.86 -10.21 17.94
N ALA A 267 3.96 -10.63 17.03
CA ALA A 267 2.57 -10.90 17.34
C ALA A 267 2.44 -12.07 18.34
N ASP A 268 3.20 -13.14 18.13
CA ASP A 268 3.24 -14.31 19.02
C ASP A 268 3.74 -13.95 20.44
N LYS A 269 4.80 -13.14 20.54
CA LYS A 269 5.40 -12.72 21.82
C LYS A 269 4.59 -11.68 22.60
N ASN A 270 3.91 -10.74 21.94
CA ASN A 270 3.22 -9.64 22.62
C ASN A 270 1.74 -9.87 22.85
N PHE A 271 1.07 -10.68 22.03
CA PHE A 271 -0.36 -10.87 22.14
C PHE A 271 -0.76 -12.19 22.77
N GLN A 272 0.19 -13.10 23.07
CA GLN A 272 -0.03 -14.41 23.68
C GLN A 272 -1.37 -14.97 23.22
N ILE A 273 -1.44 -15.21 21.91
CA ILE A 273 -2.70 -15.36 21.20
C ILE A 273 -3.34 -16.69 21.63
N ASP A 274 -4.07 -16.68 22.73
CA ASP A 274 -4.86 -17.81 23.22
C ASP A 274 -6.20 -17.81 22.48
N PHE A 275 -6.21 -18.40 21.30
CA PHE A 275 -7.47 -18.78 20.64
C PHE A 275 -7.97 -20.07 21.30
N ILE A 276 -9.22 -20.03 21.79
CA ILE A 276 -9.96 -21.14 22.39
C ILE A 276 -10.39 -22.12 21.29
#